data_AF-A0AAW0EWJ0-F1
#
_entry.id   AF-A0AAW0EWJ0-F1
#
_cell.length_a   1.000
_cell.length_b   1.000
_cell.length_c   1.000
_cell.angle_alpha   90.00
_cell.angle_beta   90.00
_cell.angle_gamma   90.00
#
_symmetry.space_group_name_H-M   'P 1'
#
loop_
_entity.id
_entity.type
_entity.pdbx_description
1 polymer ?
#
loop_
_entity_poly.entity_id
_entity_poly.type
_entity_poly.pdbx_seq_one_letter_code
_entity_poly.pdbx_strand_id
1 'polypeptide(L)'
;MRRTSVASVSMTSFRDAHSEAERREEAAEGLSKGKIPIICERRIDSTLPDLARKKFLVSPTMRVGTFATLLQQRISQEVGEPFFLFIGDEVLKSGSTSTHDLYNSHKDADGFLYVYYGNEVSSDATRMGPYKSSHSAAERAAEAQEALCLHKIPIICERAEGSTLTDIAKKKFIVAPTMMVSHFTVLLKERIASEVADAFFLFLGDSVLAAGDLSMQDLYDNNKDRDGLLYVRYDNRAPEGAVRMGTYKATHPLAERRREAADGVAMGKIPIICEKKEKSSVPDLAKKKFIVAPTMSVGTFAALLHQRVTTEVDQHIHLFVADSVLTASTISMHDLYSSYKDAEDGYLYVYYSNEVPRMTPQIGHYKVSYTHAERMMEAEKALWLEKVPIICEKEDGATVPSITQRKFFVSREMTVNTFVAVLAERITQETQCQIQIFVRGDNITNLKEPVMDLYERAKDADKFLYVTYAS
;
A
#
# COMPACT_ATOMS: atom_id res chain seq x y z
N MET A 1 -33.75 -30.69 14.65
CA MET A 1 -32.54 -29.95 14.21
C MET A 1 -32.61 -29.77 12.69
N ARG A 2 -33.02 -28.59 12.20
CA ARG A 2 -33.01 -28.28 10.76
C ARG A 2 -31.71 -27.53 10.45
N ARG A 3 -30.84 -28.14 9.63
CA ARG A 3 -29.69 -27.48 8.99
C ARG A 3 -30.24 -26.51 7.94
N THR A 4 -30.11 -25.21 8.16
CA THR A 4 -30.31 -24.20 7.12
C THR A 4 -29.05 -24.14 6.27
N SER A 5 -29.18 -24.49 5.00
CA SER A 5 -28.16 -24.30 3.96
C SER A 5 -27.95 -22.80 3.73
N VAL A 6 -26.73 -22.31 3.91
CA VAL A 6 -26.35 -20.97 3.46
C VAL A 6 -26.23 -21.03 1.94
N ALA A 7 -27.18 -20.42 1.24
CA ALA A 7 -27.14 -20.31 -0.21
C ALA A 7 -25.96 -19.41 -0.62
N SER A 8 -25.11 -19.90 -1.52
CA SER A 8 -24.09 -19.10 -2.20
C SER A 8 -24.79 -18.06 -3.09
N VAL A 9 -24.73 -16.79 -2.69
CA VAL A 9 -25.30 -15.68 -3.48
C VAL A 9 -24.33 -15.33 -4.61
N SER A 10 -24.88 -15.27 -5.83
CA SER A 10 -24.18 -14.99 -7.09
C SER A 10 -23.62 -13.55 -7.17
N MET A 11 -22.40 -13.40 -7.68
CA MET A 11 -21.72 -12.12 -7.99
C MET A 11 -22.25 -11.42 -9.27
N THR A 12 -23.47 -11.71 -9.72
CA THR A 12 -24.06 -11.08 -10.91
C THR A 12 -24.72 -9.75 -10.57
N SER A 13 -24.43 -8.70 -11.35
CA SER A 13 -25.09 -7.39 -11.19
C SER A 13 -26.57 -7.48 -11.57
N PHE A 14 -27.40 -6.57 -11.05
CA PHE A 14 -28.82 -6.53 -11.41
C PHE A 14 -29.03 -6.34 -12.92
N ARG A 15 -28.12 -5.64 -13.59
CA ARG A 15 -28.19 -5.40 -15.05
C ARG A 15 -27.86 -6.63 -15.88
N ASP A 16 -27.02 -7.52 -15.35
CA ASP A 16 -26.68 -8.78 -16.03
C ASP A 16 -27.77 -9.83 -15.85
N ALA A 17 -28.52 -9.74 -14.75
CA ALA A 17 -29.59 -10.68 -14.40
C ALA A 17 -30.94 -10.35 -15.07
N HIS A 18 -31.15 -9.11 -15.52
CA HIS A 18 -32.45 -8.62 -16.03
C HIS A 18 -32.29 -7.82 -17.32
N SER A 19 -33.12 -8.13 -18.32
CA SER A 19 -33.15 -7.41 -19.59
C SER A 19 -33.60 -5.95 -19.39
N GLU A 20 -33.21 -5.05 -20.31
CA GLU A 20 -33.61 -3.64 -20.24
C GLU A 20 -35.14 -3.45 -20.25
N ALA A 21 -35.86 -4.29 -21.01
CA ALA A 21 -37.32 -4.25 -21.06
C ALA A 21 -37.96 -4.60 -19.72
N GLU A 22 -37.49 -5.67 -19.07
CA GLU A 22 -37.95 -6.06 -17.72
C GLU A 22 -37.63 -4.97 -16.69
N ARG A 23 -36.42 -4.41 -16.73
CA ARG A 23 -36.02 -3.32 -15.83
C ARG A 23 -36.92 -2.08 -16.00
N ARG A 24 -37.25 -1.69 -17.23
CA ARG A 24 -38.15 -0.55 -17.50
C ARG A 24 -39.56 -0.78 -16.99
N GLU A 25 -40.12 -1.95 -17.26
CA GLU A 25 -41.47 -2.31 -16.79
C GLU A 25 -41.53 -2.28 -15.26
N GLU A 26 -40.52 -2.84 -14.61
CA GLU A 26 -40.44 -2.94 -13.16
C GLU A 26 -40.22 -1.58 -12.48
N ALA A 27 -39.36 -0.72 -13.05
CA ALA A 27 -39.19 0.65 -12.58
C ALA A 27 -40.49 1.45 -12.72
N ALA A 28 -41.20 1.31 -13.85
CA ALA A 28 -42.47 1.97 -14.09
C ALA A 28 -43.55 1.52 -13.09
N GLU A 29 -43.60 0.23 -12.75
CA GLU A 29 -44.51 -0.29 -11.72
C GLU A 29 -44.22 0.35 -10.35
N GLY A 30 -42.96 0.45 -9.95
CA GLY A 30 -42.53 1.12 -8.72
C GLY A 30 -42.97 2.59 -8.66
N LEU A 31 -42.77 3.32 -9.77
CA LEU A 31 -43.17 4.71 -9.90
C LEU A 31 -44.70 4.89 -9.87
N SER A 32 -45.46 3.98 -10.49
CA SER A 32 -46.93 4.00 -10.45
C SER A 32 -47.49 3.91 -9.03
N LYS A 33 -46.73 3.29 -8.11
CA LYS A 33 -47.05 3.17 -6.67
C LYS A 33 -46.59 4.38 -5.86
N GLY A 34 -46.10 5.44 -6.51
CA GLY A 34 -45.55 6.64 -5.87
C GLY A 34 -44.26 6.37 -5.09
N LYS A 35 -43.48 5.36 -5.49
CA LYS A 35 -42.20 5.00 -4.86
C LYS A 35 -41.04 5.19 -5.84
N ILE A 36 -39.88 5.51 -5.29
CA ILE A 36 -38.63 5.61 -6.03
C ILE A 36 -37.99 4.21 -6.12
N PRO A 37 -37.79 3.66 -7.32
CA PRO A 37 -37.12 2.38 -7.51
C PRO A 37 -35.60 2.55 -7.42
N ILE A 38 -34.98 1.90 -6.44
CA ILE A 38 -33.54 1.96 -6.18
C ILE A 38 -32.94 0.56 -6.19
N ILE A 39 -31.85 0.38 -6.92
CA ILE A 39 -31.00 -0.81 -6.85
C ILE A 39 -29.78 -0.46 -6.00
N CYS A 40 -29.49 -1.28 -4.99
CA CYS A 40 -28.34 -1.17 -4.12
C CYS A 40 -27.46 -2.41 -4.23
N GLU A 41 -26.23 -2.23 -4.70
CA GLU A 41 -25.25 -3.31 -4.87
C GLU A 41 -23.93 -2.99 -4.18
N ARG A 42 -23.23 -4.03 -3.74
CA ARG A 42 -21.90 -3.88 -3.17
C ARG A 42 -20.91 -3.52 -4.27
N ARG A 43 -19.98 -2.61 -3.99
CA ARG A 43 -18.83 -2.39 -4.87
C ARG A 43 -17.90 -3.61 -4.84
N ILE A 44 -17.27 -3.93 -5.95
CA ILE A 44 -16.42 -5.13 -6.05
C ILE A 44 -15.20 -5.09 -5.12
N ASP A 45 -14.73 -3.88 -4.82
CA ASP A 45 -13.56 -3.57 -4.01
C ASP A 45 -13.86 -3.60 -2.50
N SER A 46 -15.14 -3.59 -2.12
CA SER A 46 -15.55 -3.59 -0.73
C SER A 46 -15.52 -4.98 -0.10
N THR A 47 -15.05 -5.03 1.16
CA THR A 47 -15.03 -6.24 1.99
C THR A 47 -16.33 -6.50 2.76
N LEU A 48 -17.35 -5.65 2.59
CA LEU A 48 -18.64 -5.78 3.25
C LEU A 48 -19.44 -7.00 2.71
N PRO A 49 -20.44 -7.52 3.47
CA PRO A 49 -21.30 -8.58 2.98
C PRO A 49 -22.30 -8.09 1.90
N ASP A 50 -22.73 -8.99 1.02
CA ASP A 50 -23.76 -8.72 0.01
C ASP A 50 -25.16 -8.62 0.64
N LEU A 51 -25.96 -7.66 0.15
CA LEU A 51 -27.36 -7.54 0.53
C LEU A 51 -28.16 -8.73 -0.02
N ALA A 52 -28.91 -9.41 0.87
CA ALA A 52 -29.84 -10.46 0.48
C ALA A 52 -30.95 -9.98 -0.48
N ARG A 53 -31.27 -8.68 -0.46
CA ARG A 53 -32.18 -8.03 -1.41
C ARG A 53 -31.58 -6.73 -1.89
N LYS A 54 -31.30 -6.66 -3.19
CA LYS A 54 -30.68 -5.51 -3.88
C LYS A 54 -31.69 -4.45 -4.32
N LYS A 55 -32.98 -4.79 -4.43
CA LYS A 55 -34.05 -3.89 -4.91
C LYS A 55 -34.85 -3.26 -3.79
N PHE A 56 -35.09 -1.96 -3.88
CA PHE A 56 -35.80 -1.16 -2.89
C PHE A 56 -36.84 -0.24 -3.56
N LEU A 57 -38.02 -0.13 -2.95
CA LEU A 57 -39.02 0.87 -3.27
C LEU A 57 -39.10 1.86 -2.12
N VAL A 58 -38.59 3.06 -2.35
CA VAL A 58 -38.35 4.05 -1.29
C VAL A 58 -39.37 5.19 -1.40
N SER A 59 -39.78 5.75 -0.26
CA SER A 59 -40.62 6.96 -0.27
C SER A 59 -39.86 8.12 -0.90
N PRO A 60 -40.46 8.92 -1.80
CA PRO A 60 -39.80 10.09 -2.38
C PRO A 60 -39.40 11.15 -1.34
N THR A 61 -40.10 11.17 -0.20
CA THR A 61 -39.82 12.07 0.93
C THR A 61 -38.75 11.57 1.89
N MET A 62 -38.25 10.34 1.71
CA MET A 62 -37.18 9.80 2.56
C MET A 62 -35.88 10.58 2.32
N ARG A 63 -35.14 10.87 3.39
CA ARG A 63 -33.80 11.46 3.26
C ARG A 63 -32.78 10.38 2.93
N VAL A 64 -31.78 10.72 2.12
CA VAL A 64 -30.67 9.82 1.77
C VAL A 64 -29.95 9.32 3.03
N GLY A 65 -29.75 10.18 4.04
CA GLY A 65 -29.18 9.76 5.33
C GLY A 65 -30.01 8.68 6.05
N THR A 66 -31.34 8.80 6.05
CA THR A 66 -32.23 7.78 6.63
C THR A 66 -32.15 6.46 5.85
N PHE A 67 -32.08 6.54 4.52
CA PHE A 67 -31.89 5.37 3.67
C PHE A 67 -30.53 4.68 3.94
N ALA A 68 -29.46 5.46 4.12
CA ALA A 68 -28.14 4.95 4.48
C ALA A 68 -28.15 4.20 5.83
N THR A 69 -28.82 4.74 6.86
CA THR A 69 -28.96 4.05 8.17
C THR A 69 -29.70 2.72 8.04
N LEU A 70 -30.74 2.63 7.18
CA LEU A 70 -31.46 1.38 6.94
C LEU A 70 -30.59 0.33 6.24
N LEU A 71 -29.77 0.75 5.27
CA LEU A 71 -28.80 -0.14 4.62
C LEU A 71 -27.74 -0.60 5.62
N GLN A 72 -27.22 0.32 6.44
CA GLN A 72 -26.25 0.01 7.49
C GLN A 72 -26.80 -1.04 8.48
N GLN A 73 -28.03 -0.92 8.95
CA GLN A 73 -28.64 -1.93 9.82
C GLN A 73 -28.77 -3.32 9.17
N ARG A 74 -28.93 -3.38 7.84
CA ARG A 74 -29.02 -4.64 7.10
C ARG A 74 -27.65 -5.25 6.77
N ILE A 75 -26.60 -4.43 6.76
CA ILE A 75 -25.23 -4.82 6.43
C ILE A 75 -24.41 -5.12 7.70
N SER A 76 -24.63 -4.35 8.78
CA SER A 76 -23.82 -4.36 10.01
C SER A 76 -24.44 -5.20 11.14
N GLN A 77 -24.63 -6.50 10.92
CA GLN A 77 -24.77 -7.44 12.05
C GLN A 77 -23.44 -7.99 12.57
N GLU A 78 -22.28 -7.70 11.95
CA GLU A 78 -20.99 -8.27 12.40
C GLU A 78 -19.78 -7.31 12.47
N VAL A 79 -19.74 -6.15 11.80
CA VAL A 79 -18.49 -5.38 11.66
C VAL A 79 -18.76 -3.88 11.80
N GLY A 80 -18.27 -3.26 12.89
CA GLY A 80 -18.43 -1.83 13.20
C GLY A 80 -17.58 -0.88 12.33
N GLU A 81 -17.37 -1.20 11.06
CA GLU A 81 -16.57 -0.41 10.11
C GLU A 81 -17.38 0.73 9.46
N PRO A 82 -16.70 1.82 9.03
CA PRO A 82 -17.33 2.90 8.28
C PRO A 82 -17.86 2.40 6.92
N PHE A 83 -19.00 2.95 6.51
CA PHE A 83 -19.73 2.57 5.30
C PHE A 83 -20.10 3.83 4.51
N PHE A 84 -19.88 3.78 3.20
CA PHE A 84 -20.17 4.86 2.28
C PHE A 84 -21.12 4.39 1.18
N LEU A 85 -21.98 5.31 0.73
CA LEU A 85 -22.84 5.12 -0.43
C LEU A 85 -22.25 5.88 -1.63
N PHE A 86 -22.52 5.37 -2.83
CA PHE A 86 -21.99 5.92 -4.07
C PHE A 86 -23.08 6.01 -5.15
N ILE A 87 -22.99 7.02 -6.01
CA ILE A 87 -23.66 7.04 -7.32
C ILE A 87 -22.58 7.07 -8.38
N GLY A 88 -22.55 6.05 -9.23
CA GLY A 88 -21.38 5.81 -10.07
C GLY A 88 -20.14 5.69 -9.18
N ASP A 89 -19.18 6.58 -9.41
CA ASP A 89 -17.94 6.63 -8.62
C ASP A 89 -17.99 7.67 -7.49
N GLU A 90 -18.97 8.56 -7.42
CA GLU A 90 -18.99 9.65 -6.44
C GLU A 90 -19.56 9.22 -5.08
N VAL A 91 -18.91 9.66 -3.99
CA VAL A 91 -19.41 9.43 -2.64
C VAL A 91 -20.64 10.29 -2.38
N LEU A 92 -21.75 9.63 -2.08
CA LEU A 92 -22.96 10.28 -1.59
C LEU A 92 -22.69 10.88 -0.22
N LYS A 93 -22.57 12.21 -0.18
CA LYS A 93 -22.57 12.94 1.09
C LYS A 93 -23.94 12.77 1.72
N SER A 94 -24.01 12.00 2.81
CA SER A 94 -25.22 11.75 3.61
C SER A 94 -25.75 13.04 4.25
N GLY A 95 -26.35 13.90 3.43
CA GLY A 95 -26.93 15.19 3.81
C GLY A 95 -28.46 15.15 3.94
N SER A 96 -29.08 16.33 3.91
CA SER A 96 -30.53 16.55 4.00
C SER A 96 -31.31 16.25 2.72
N THR A 97 -30.64 15.87 1.63
CA THR A 97 -31.22 15.62 0.30
C THR A 97 -32.29 14.53 0.35
N SER A 98 -33.40 14.76 -0.37
CA SER A 98 -34.45 13.76 -0.53
C SER A 98 -34.06 12.71 -1.58
N THR A 99 -34.56 11.48 -1.44
CA THR A 99 -34.38 10.43 -2.45
C THR A 99 -35.01 10.80 -3.79
N HIS A 100 -36.04 11.65 -3.80
CA HIS A 100 -36.64 12.20 -5.02
C HIS A 100 -35.67 13.10 -5.80
N ASP A 101 -35.02 14.05 -5.13
CA ASP A 101 -34.07 14.96 -5.79
C ASP A 101 -32.85 14.20 -6.29
N LEU A 102 -32.40 13.22 -5.51
CA LEU A 102 -31.32 12.33 -5.90
C LEU A 102 -31.67 11.51 -7.14
N TYR A 103 -32.87 10.93 -7.18
CA TYR A 103 -33.40 10.16 -8.30
C TYR A 103 -33.50 11.01 -9.58
N ASN A 104 -34.05 12.22 -9.50
CA ASN A 104 -34.20 13.09 -10.66
C ASN A 104 -32.86 13.50 -11.27
N SER A 105 -31.81 13.56 -10.44
CA SER A 105 -30.47 13.96 -10.88
C SER A 105 -29.64 12.79 -11.44
N HIS A 106 -29.91 11.54 -11.04
CA HIS A 106 -29.00 10.41 -11.29
C HIS A 106 -29.67 9.10 -11.72
N LYS A 107 -30.99 9.08 -11.99
CA LYS A 107 -31.64 7.88 -12.51
C LYS A 107 -31.06 7.48 -13.86
N ASP A 108 -31.08 6.18 -14.12
CA ASP A 108 -30.65 5.60 -15.39
C ASP A 108 -31.79 5.64 -16.43
N ALA A 109 -31.44 5.37 -17.70
CA ALA A 109 -32.39 5.33 -18.80
C ALA A 109 -33.41 4.17 -18.70
N ASP A 110 -33.14 3.19 -17.84
CA ASP A 110 -34.08 2.12 -17.50
C ASP A 110 -35.12 2.53 -16.43
N GLY A 111 -34.97 3.70 -15.80
CA GLY A 111 -35.87 4.20 -14.77
C GLY A 111 -35.50 3.83 -13.33
N PHE A 112 -34.44 3.08 -13.07
CA PHE A 112 -33.91 2.83 -11.73
C PHE A 112 -32.86 3.87 -11.33
N LEU A 113 -32.73 4.12 -10.02
CA LEU A 113 -31.55 4.76 -9.44
C LEU A 113 -30.59 3.68 -8.92
N TYR A 114 -29.36 3.70 -9.41
CA TYR A 114 -28.32 2.76 -9.00
C TYR A 114 -27.45 3.40 -7.94
N VAL A 115 -27.41 2.76 -6.77
CA VAL A 115 -26.59 3.15 -5.63
C VAL A 115 -25.64 2.01 -5.31
N TYR A 116 -24.37 2.31 -5.09
CA TYR A 116 -23.39 1.31 -4.66
C TYR A 116 -22.97 1.56 -3.22
N TYR A 117 -22.45 0.53 -2.57
CA TYR A 117 -21.92 0.67 -1.22
C TYR A 117 -20.55 0.02 -1.02
N GLY A 118 -19.75 0.61 -0.13
CA GLY A 118 -18.43 0.11 0.22
C GLY A 118 -17.85 0.72 1.50
N ASN A 119 -16.74 0.17 1.98
CA ASN A 119 -16.04 0.60 3.19
C ASN A 119 -14.87 1.56 2.94
N GLU A 120 -14.57 1.89 1.67
CA GLU A 120 -13.50 2.82 1.28
C GLU A 120 -14.05 3.98 0.43
N VAL A 121 -13.61 5.21 0.69
CA VAL A 121 -14.12 6.46 0.09
C VAL A 121 -13.59 6.70 -1.33
N SER A 122 -12.53 6.01 -1.75
CA SER A 122 -11.80 6.42 -2.95
C SER A 122 -12.61 6.13 -4.22
N SER A 123 -13.16 7.18 -4.83
CA SER A 123 -13.67 7.11 -6.19
C SER A 123 -12.51 6.84 -7.14
N ASP A 124 -12.68 5.90 -8.07
CA ASP A 124 -11.67 5.61 -9.09
C ASP A 124 -11.32 6.86 -9.93
N ALA A 125 -12.22 7.85 -9.98
CA ALA A 125 -12.00 9.15 -10.64
C ALA A 125 -10.94 10.02 -9.95
N THR A 126 -10.89 10.05 -8.61
CA THR A 126 -9.88 10.86 -7.88
C THR A 126 -8.50 10.22 -7.96
N ARG A 127 -8.43 8.89 -8.03
CA ARG A 127 -7.16 8.13 -8.12
C ARG A 127 -6.56 8.12 -9.53
N MET A 128 -7.40 8.20 -10.58
CA MET A 128 -7.01 7.95 -11.97
C MET A 128 -7.00 9.19 -12.89
N GLY A 129 -7.40 10.36 -12.39
CA GLY A 129 -7.19 11.66 -13.04
C GLY A 129 -8.37 12.22 -13.88
N PRO A 130 -8.25 13.46 -14.39
CA PRO A 130 -9.34 14.20 -15.05
C PRO A 130 -9.82 13.61 -16.38
N TYR A 131 -9.13 12.63 -16.98
CA TYR A 131 -9.58 11.97 -18.20
C TYR A 131 -10.93 11.27 -18.02
N LYS A 132 -11.11 10.56 -16.90
CA LYS A 132 -12.37 9.88 -16.57
C LYS A 132 -13.54 10.84 -16.34
N SER A 133 -13.25 12.05 -15.87
CA SER A 133 -14.26 13.11 -15.66
C SER A 133 -14.71 13.76 -16.96
N SER A 134 -13.87 13.73 -18.00
CA SER A 134 -14.14 14.40 -19.29
C SER A 134 -14.65 13.45 -20.39
N HIS A 135 -14.56 12.14 -20.18
CA HIS A 135 -14.97 11.12 -21.16
C HIS A 135 -15.93 10.09 -20.53
N SER A 136 -17.02 9.80 -21.22
CA SER A 136 -17.98 8.79 -20.79
C SER A 136 -17.35 7.39 -20.78
N ALA A 137 -17.90 6.47 -19.99
CA ALA A 137 -17.43 5.09 -19.95
C ALA A 137 -17.49 4.40 -21.32
N ALA A 138 -18.48 4.74 -22.14
CA ALA A 138 -18.64 4.18 -23.48
C ALA A 138 -17.55 4.67 -24.44
N GLU A 139 -17.20 5.95 -24.40
CA GLU A 139 -16.10 6.52 -25.21
C GLU A 139 -14.76 5.90 -24.85
N ARG A 140 -14.49 5.77 -23.54
CA ARG A 140 -13.27 5.14 -23.02
C ARG A 140 -13.14 3.67 -23.45
N ALA A 141 -14.24 2.92 -23.36
CA ALA A 141 -14.28 1.53 -23.79
C ALA A 141 -14.08 1.37 -25.31
N ALA A 142 -14.65 2.26 -26.12
CA ALA A 142 -14.45 2.25 -27.57
C ALA A 142 -12.99 2.54 -27.95
N GLU A 143 -12.36 3.50 -27.28
CA GLU A 143 -10.96 3.84 -27.47
C GLU A 143 -10.02 2.69 -27.08
N ALA A 144 -10.28 2.04 -25.95
CA ALA A 144 -9.55 0.86 -25.53
C ALA A 144 -9.63 -0.24 -26.60
N GLN A 145 -10.84 -0.53 -27.08
CA GLN A 145 -11.08 -1.56 -28.09
C GLN A 145 -10.35 -1.27 -29.40
N GLU A 146 -10.30 -0.01 -29.85
CA GLU A 146 -9.59 0.39 -31.07
C GLU A 146 -8.09 0.05 -30.98
N ALA A 147 -7.45 0.39 -29.86
CA ALA A 147 -6.03 0.10 -29.65
C ALA A 147 -5.75 -1.41 -29.54
N LEU A 148 -6.62 -2.14 -28.84
CA LEU A 148 -6.50 -3.59 -28.64
C LEU A 148 -6.66 -4.37 -29.95
N CYS A 149 -7.54 -3.92 -30.86
CA CYS A 149 -7.66 -4.48 -32.21
C CYS A 149 -6.35 -4.37 -33.03
N LEU A 150 -5.46 -3.45 -32.67
CA LEU A 150 -4.15 -3.29 -33.29
C LEU A 150 -3.03 -4.04 -32.52
N HIS A 151 -3.39 -4.86 -31.53
CA HIS A 151 -2.45 -5.50 -30.60
C HIS A 151 -1.53 -4.50 -29.91
N LYS A 152 -2.07 -3.35 -29.49
CA LYS A 152 -1.34 -2.32 -28.76
C LYS A 152 -2.01 -2.01 -27.44
N ILE A 153 -1.22 -1.49 -26.51
CA ILE A 153 -1.66 -1.16 -25.14
C ILE A 153 -2.12 0.31 -25.09
N PRO A 154 -3.39 0.59 -24.78
CA PRO A 154 -3.89 1.95 -24.58
C PRO A 154 -3.60 2.44 -23.16
N ILE A 155 -2.93 3.58 -23.07
CA ILE A 155 -2.51 4.19 -21.80
C ILE A 155 -2.94 5.65 -21.78
N ILE A 156 -3.52 6.06 -20.66
CA ILE A 156 -3.79 7.46 -20.34
C ILE A 156 -2.76 7.91 -19.31
N CYS A 157 -1.96 8.91 -19.66
CA CYS A 157 -0.96 9.51 -18.79
C CYS A 157 -1.39 10.90 -18.37
N GLU A 158 -1.44 11.17 -17.07
CA GLU A 158 -1.83 12.47 -16.53
C GLU A 158 -0.86 12.97 -15.48
N ARG A 159 -0.65 14.28 -15.43
CA ARG A 159 0.17 14.89 -14.39
C ARG A 159 -0.52 14.77 -13.03
N ALA A 160 0.22 14.38 -12.00
CA ALA A 160 -0.26 14.37 -10.63
C ALA A 160 -0.56 15.80 -10.13
N GLU A 161 -1.55 15.92 -9.23
CA GLU A 161 -1.94 17.20 -8.66
C GLU A 161 -0.78 17.85 -7.86
N GLY A 162 -0.49 19.12 -8.16
CA GLY A 162 0.59 19.87 -7.52
C GLY A 162 2.01 19.53 -8.01
N SER A 163 2.16 18.69 -9.03
CA SER A 163 3.46 18.44 -9.66
C SER A 163 4.00 19.71 -10.32
N THR A 164 5.31 19.94 -10.25
CA THR A 164 5.95 21.07 -10.96
C THR A 164 6.39 20.71 -12.38
N LEU A 165 6.19 19.46 -12.81
CA LEU A 165 6.45 19.03 -14.18
C LEU A 165 5.48 19.70 -15.16
N THR A 166 5.92 19.80 -16.42
CA THR A 166 5.09 20.34 -17.50
C THR A 166 3.95 19.37 -17.82
N ASP A 167 2.75 19.90 -18.08
CA ASP A 167 1.61 19.08 -18.48
C ASP A 167 1.75 18.65 -19.95
N ILE A 168 1.50 17.38 -20.25
CA ILE A 168 1.61 16.86 -21.61
C ILE A 168 0.37 17.23 -22.43
N ALA A 169 0.60 17.74 -23.65
CA ALA A 169 -0.48 18.07 -24.56
C ALA A 169 -1.27 16.83 -25.03
N LYS A 170 -0.59 15.68 -25.20
CA LYS A 170 -1.21 14.40 -25.61
C LYS A 170 -1.14 13.41 -24.46
N LYS A 171 -2.27 13.20 -23.80
CA LYS A 171 -2.42 12.28 -22.66
C LYS A 171 -2.59 10.82 -23.08
N LYS A 172 -3.03 10.57 -24.31
CA LYS A 172 -3.21 9.22 -24.87
C LYS A 172 -1.92 8.68 -25.46
N PHE A 173 -1.55 7.47 -25.06
CA PHE A 173 -0.44 6.71 -25.60
C PHE A 173 -0.92 5.33 -26.04
N ILE A 174 -0.36 4.87 -27.15
CA ILE A 174 -0.61 3.53 -27.68
C ILE A 174 0.75 2.91 -27.92
N VAL A 175 1.13 1.92 -27.11
CA VAL A 175 2.48 1.35 -27.10
C VAL A 175 2.49 -0.13 -27.48
N ALA A 176 3.66 -0.63 -27.86
CA ALA A 176 3.84 -2.04 -28.15
C ALA A 176 3.74 -2.88 -26.85
N PRO A 177 3.10 -4.06 -26.87
CA PRO A 177 3.03 -4.99 -25.74
C PRO A 177 4.39 -5.32 -25.11
N THR A 178 5.41 -5.44 -25.96
CA THR A 178 6.79 -5.81 -25.59
C THR A 178 7.63 -4.65 -25.05
N MET A 179 7.10 -3.42 -25.06
CA MET A 179 7.81 -2.27 -24.48
C MET A 179 7.98 -2.49 -22.97
N MET A 180 9.14 -2.15 -22.44
CA MET A 180 9.38 -2.18 -20.99
C MET A 180 8.84 -0.91 -20.33
N VAL A 181 8.36 -1.01 -19.11
CA VAL A 181 7.92 0.15 -18.30
C VAL A 181 9.06 1.15 -18.12
N SER A 182 10.31 0.70 -17.96
CA SER A 182 11.49 1.57 -17.95
C SER A 182 11.62 2.38 -19.23
N HIS A 183 11.52 1.74 -20.40
CA HIS A 183 11.57 2.41 -21.70
C HIS A 183 10.42 3.40 -21.86
N PHE A 184 9.20 3.04 -21.44
CA PHE A 184 8.06 3.94 -21.46
C PHE A 184 8.27 5.16 -20.53
N THR A 185 8.87 4.95 -19.35
CA THR A 185 9.21 6.01 -18.40
C THR A 185 10.19 7.01 -19.01
N VAL A 186 11.24 6.51 -19.68
CA VAL A 186 12.22 7.35 -20.39
C VAL A 186 11.53 8.15 -21.50
N LEU A 187 10.71 7.49 -22.33
CA LEU A 187 9.95 8.16 -23.39
C LEU A 187 9.06 9.28 -22.84
N LEU A 188 8.35 9.02 -21.74
CA LEU A 188 7.47 10.01 -21.13
C LEU A 188 8.28 11.17 -20.54
N LYS A 189 9.41 10.87 -19.89
CA LYS A 189 10.34 11.88 -19.38
C LYS A 189 10.87 12.79 -20.50
N GLU A 190 11.30 12.23 -21.64
CA GLU A 190 11.78 13.00 -22.81
C GLU A 190 10.72 13.93 -23.40
N ARG A 191 9.42 13.60 -23.27
CA ARG A 191 8.31 14.44 -23.75
C ARG A 191 7.92 15.56 -22.78
N ILE A 192 8.26 15.42 -21.50
CA ILE A 192 7.80 16.31 -20.41
C ILE A 192 8.91 17.25 -19.95
N ALA A 193 10.10 16.68 -19.72
CA ALA A 193 11.22 17.37 -19.13
C ALA A 193 12.25 17.67 -20.23
N SER A 194 12.44 18.96 -20.52
CA SER A 194 13.50 19.43 -21.41
C SER A 194 14.90 19.24 -20.80
N GLU A 195 15.01 19.02 -19.48
CA GLU A 195 16.28 18.81 -18.79
C GLU A 195 16.33 17.45 -18.08
N VAL A 196 17.47 16.77 -18.21
CA VAL A 196 17.71 15.38 -17.78
C VAL A 196 17.69 15.22 -16.24
N ALA A 197 17.79 16.32 -15.48
CA ALA A 197 18.06 16.32 -14.04
C ALA A 197 16.83 16.21 -13.13
N ASP A 198 15.62 16.51 -13.61
CA ASP A 198 14.43 16.44 -12.75
C ASP A 198 14.07 15.00 -12.39
N ALA A 199 13.77 14.79 -11.10
CA ALA A 199 13.20 13.55 -10.61
C ALA A 199 11.86 13.30 -11.33
N PHE A 200 11.60 12.04 -11.68
CA PHE A 200 10.45 11.67 -12.49
C PHE A 200 9.93 10.31 -12.04
N PHE A 201 8.68 10.25 -11.62
CA PHE A 201 8.05 9.06 -11.06
C PHE A 201 6.73 8.80 -11.78
N LEU A 202 6.49 7.53 -12.12
CA LEU A 202 5.19 7.04 -12.58
C LEU A 202 4.42 6.43 -11.42
N PHE A 203 3.10 6.59 -11.43
CA PHE A 203 2.21 6.09 -10.39
C PHE A 203 1.08 5.28 -11.02
N LEU A 204 0.76 4.16 -10.38
CA LEU A 204 -0.49 3.42 -10.56
C LEU A 204 -1.31 3.56 -9.28
N GLY A 205 -2.46 4.24 -9.37
CA GLY A 205 -3.17 4.67 -8.16
C GLY A 205 -2.22 5.50 -7.29
N ASP A 206 -2.02 5.12 -6.04
CA ASP A 206 -1.17 5.85 -5.08
C ASP A 206 0.26 5.29 -4.97
N SER A 207 0.58 4.20 -5.67
CA SER A 207 1.89 3.55 -5.58
C SER A 207 2.81 4.02 -6.69
N VAL A 208 4.09 4.23 -6.34
CA VAL A 208 5.15 4.55 -7.30
C VAL A 208 5.51 3.27 -8.04
N LEU A 209 5.46 3.29 -9.37
CA LEU A 209 5.82 2.16 -10.21
C LEU A 209 7.34 2.03 -10.28
N ALA A 210 7.89 1.04 -9.57
CA ALA A 210 9.33 0.74 -9.49
C ALA A 210 9.60 -0.62 -10.16
N ALA A 211 9.29 -0.69 -11.46
CA ALA A 211 9.24 -1.95 -12.21
C ALA A 211 10.04 -1.86 -13.52
N GLY A 212 11.33 -1.55 -13.42
CA GLY A 212 12.21 -1.33 -14.58
C GLY A 212 12.16 -2.45 -15.63
N ASP A 213 12.07 -3.71 -15.21
CA ASP A 213 12.04 -4.88 -16.09
C ASP A 213 10.64 -5.47 -16.31
N LEU A 214 9.57 -4.72 -16.03
CA LEU A 214 8.20 -5.14 -16.31
C LEU A 214 7.80 -4.76 -17.74
N SER A 215 7.12 -5.66 -18.46
CA SER A 215 6.58 -5.33 -19.78
C SER A 215 5.28 -4.53 -19.67
N MET A 216 4.98 -3.71 -20.68
CA MET A 216 3.74 -2.93 -20.74
C MET A 216 2.51 -3.84 -20.87
N GLN A 217 2.63 -5.00 -21.53
CA GLN A 217 1.56 -6.01 -21.59
C GLN A 217 1.23 -6.56 -20.20
N ASP A 218 2.24 -6.99 -19.44
CA ASP A 218 2.02 -7.54 -18.10
C ASP A 218 1.49 -6.46 -17.15
N LEU A 219 1.97 -5.22 -17.26
CA LEU A 219 1.41 -4.10 -16.51
C LEU A 219 -0.06 -3.87 -16.86
N TYR A 220 -0.40 -3.92 -18.15
CA TYR A 220 -1.77 -3.69 -18.63
C TYR A 220 -2.74 -4.77 -18.18
N ASP A 221 -2.40 -6.05 -18.37
CA ASP A 221 -3.32 -7.16 -18.07
C ASP A 221 -3.73 -7.20 -16.59
N ASN A 222 -2.85 -6.70 -15.72
CA ASN A 222 -3.03 -6.75 -14.28
C ASN A 222 -3.52 -5.44 -13.66
N ASN A 223 -3.45 -4.31 -14.36
CA ASN A 223 -3.81 -2.99 -13.81
C ASN A 223 -4.71 -2.13 -14.70
N LYS A 224 -5.16 -2.64 -15.85
CA LYS A 224 -6.17 -1.93 -16.65
C LYS A 224 -7.46 -1.75 -15.85
N ASP A 225 -8.11 -0.63 -16.11
CA ASP A 225 -9.40 -0.34 -15.55
C ASP A 225 -10.51 -1.15 -16.25
N ARG A 226 -11.73 -1.09 -15.71
CA ARG A 226 -12.89 -1.80 -16.26
C ARG A 226 -13.28 -1.32 -17.65
N ASP A 227 -12.92 -0.10 -18.00
CA ASP A 227 -13.09 0.45 -19.34
C ASP A 227 -12.05 -0.07 -20.36
N GLY A 228 -11.06 -0.85 -19.93
CA GLY A 228 -10.00 -1.37 -20.80
C GLY A 228 -8.83 -0.40 -21.05
N LEU A 229 -8.77 0.75 -20.39
CA LEU A 229 -7.63 1.67 -20.43
C LEU A 229 -6.70 1.46 -19.24
N LEU A 230 -5.40 1.67 -19.42
CA LEU A 230 -4.43 1.74 -18.32
C LEU A 230 -4.19 3.20 -17.95
N TYR A 231 -4.43 3.58 -16.69
CA TYR A 231 -4.20 4.95 -16.22
C TYR A 231 -2.91 5.03 -15.42
N VAL A 232 -2.05 5.97 -15.79
CA VAL A 232 -0.77 6.22 -15.14
C VAL A 232 -0.67 7.71 -14.81
N ARG A 233 -0.19 8.05 -13.62
CA ARG A 233 0.10 9.44 -13.26
C ARG A 233 1.60 9.69 -13.21
N TYR A 234 2.05 10.91 -13.50
CA TYR A 234 3.46 11.29 -13.36
C TYR A 234 3.66 12.49 -12.43
N ASP A 235 4.75 12.47 -11.64
CA ASP A 235 5.14 13.55 -10.72
C ASP A 235 6.68 13.65 -10.62
N ASN A 236 7.21 14.81 -10.21
CA ASN A 236 8.61 14.99 -9.82
C ASN A 236 8.85 14.82 -8.31
N ARG A 237 7.78 14.57 -7.54
CA ARG A 237 7.87 14.27 -6.12
C ARG A 237 7.52 12.80 -5.92
N ALA A 238 8.47 12.01 -5.40
CA ALA A 238 8.13 10.78 -4.72
C ALA A 238 8.06 11.10 -3.22
N PRO A 239 6.93 10.85 -2.54
CA PRO A 239 6.87 10.95 -1.10
C PRO A 239 8.02 10.17 -0.44
N GLU A 240 8.62 10.73 0.60
CA GLU A 240 9.55 9.98 1.46
C GLU A 240 8.74 8.84 2.10
N GLY A 241 9.09 7.58 1.79
CA GLY A 241 8.29 6.40 2.16
C GLY A 241 7.12 6.08 1.23
N ALA A 242 7.08 6.63 0.01
CA ALA A 242 6.10 6.23 -1.00
C ALA A 242 6.14 4.70 -1.20
N VAL A 243 4.96 4.08 -1.20
CA VAL A 243 4.85 2.65 -1.46
C VAL A 243 5.33 2.39 -2.88
N ARG A 244 6.51 1.78 -2.98
CA ARG A 244 7.03 1.28 -4.24
C ARG A 244 6.25 0.02 -4.60
N MET A 245 5.59 0.09 -5.74
CA MET A 245 4.93 -1.05 -6.35
C MET A 245 6.02 -1.91 -6.99
N GLY A 246 6.36 -3.01 -6.32
CA GLY A 246 7.18 -4.06 -6.91
C GLY A 246 6.43 -4.80 -8.02
N THR A 247 7.16 -5.60 -8.80
CA THR A 247 6.63 -6.34 -9.94
C THR A 247 5.46 -7.24 -9.55
N TYR A 248 5.49 -7.85 -8.37
CA TYR A 248 4.44 -8.78 -7.93
C TYR A 248 3.10 -8.07 -7.81
N LYS A 249 3.05 -6.92 -7.13
CA LYS A 249 1.84 -6.11 -7.02
C LYS A 249 1.33 -5.69 -8.39
N ALA A 250 2.25 -5.33 -9.28
CA ALA A 250 1.94 -4.86 -10.63
C ALA A 250 1.52 -5.99 -11.58
N THR A 251 1.69 -7.26 -11.23
CA THR A 251 1.36 -8.41 -12.08
C THR A 251 0.31 -9.33 -11.48
N HIS A 252 -0.19 -9.01 -10.28
CA HIS A 252 -1.18 -9.83 -9.58
C HIS A 252 -2.28 -8.91 -9.04
N PRO A 253 -3.52 -9.01 -9.55
CA PRO A 253 -4.64 -8.21 -9.08
C PRO A 253 -4.84 -8.32 -7.58
N LEU A 254 -5.28 -7.23 -6.94
CA LEU A 254 -5.46 -7.17 -5.48
C LEU A 254 -6.33 -8.31 -4.93
N ALA A 255 -7.43 -8.65 -5.62
CA ALA A 255 -8.33 -9.72 -5.21
C ALA A 255 -7.65 -11.10 -5.19
N GLU A 256 -6.79 -11.37 -6.17
CA GLU A 256 -6.00 -12.61 -6.21
C GLU A 256 -5.00 -12.63 -5.04
N ARG A 257 -4.25 -11.54 -4.85
CA ARG A 257 -3.27 -11.45 -3.76
C ARG A 257 -3.91 -11.63 -2.39
N ARG A 258 -5.05 -10.98 -2.14
CA ARG A 258 -5.85 -11.14 -0.90
C ARG A 258 -6.22 -12.60 -0.64
N ARG A 259 -6.75 -13.28 -1.67
CA ARG A 259 -7.17 -14.69 -1.56
C ARG A 259 -5.97 -15.57 -1.22
N GLU A 260 -4.88 -15.46 -1.98
CA GLU A 260 -3.72 -16.33 -1.79
C GLU A 260 -2.99 -16.09 -0.45
N ALA A 261 -2.89 -14.83 0.00
CA ALA A 261 -2.35 -14.52 1.32
C ALA A 261 -3.24 -15.12 2.43
N ALA A 262 -4.57 -14.96 2.31
CA ALA A 262 -5.52 -15.52 3.26
C ALA A 262 -5.43 -17.05 3.34
N ASP A 263 -5.24 -17.74 2.21
CA ASP A 263 -5.04 -19.20 2.18
C ASP A 263 -3.78 -19.61 2.96
N GLY A 264 -2.67 -18.90 2.77
CA GLY A 264 -1.43 -19.13 3.52
C GLY A 264 -1.61 -18.94 5.04
N VAL A 265 -2.32 -17.88 5.43
CA VAL A 265 -2.66 -17.61 6.84
C VAL A 265 -3.58 -18.68 7.41
N ALA A 266 -4.58 -19.13 6.65
CA ALA A 266 -5.50 -20.21 7.05
C ALA A 266 -4.77 -21.54 7.29
N MET A 267 -3.64 -21.77 6.62
CA MET A 267 -2.73 -22.90 6.88
C MET A 267 -1.82 -22.70 8.11
N GLY A 268 -1.98 -21.61 8.85
CA GLY A 268 -1.12 -21.26 9.99
C GLY A 268 0.31 -20.91 9.57
N LYS A 269 0.49 -20.40 8.34
CA LYS A 269 1.79 -20.03 7.77
C LYS A 269 1.86 -18.54 7.47
N ILE A 270 3.06 -18.05 7.19
CA ILE A 270 3.32 -16.66 6.86
C ILE A 270 3.53 -16.52 5.34
N PRO A 271 2.64 -15.80 4.63
CA PRO A 271 2.80 -15.53 3.20
C PRO A 271 3.74 -14.34 2.97
N ILE A 272 4.76 -14.55 2.14
CA ILE A 272 5.83 -13.57 1.89
C ILE A 272 6.07 -13.46 0.39
N ILE A 273 6.22 -12.23 -0.09
CA ILE A 273 6.71 -11.94 -1.43
C ILE A 273 8.11 -11.35 -1.33
N CYS A 274 9.06 -11.94 -2.05
CA CYS A 274 10.44 -11.51 -2.10
C CYS A 274 10.80 -10.96 -3.48
N GLU A 275 11.21 -9.70 -3.55
CA GLU A 275 11.59 -9.04 -4.81
C GLU A 275 12.97 -8.38 -4.72
N LYS A 276 13.69 -8.35 -5.85
CA LYS A 276 14.98 -7.69 -5.91
C LYS A 276 14.79 -6.17 -5.89
N LYS A 277 15.67 -5.41 -5.24
CA LYS A 277 15.74 -3.95 -5.42
C LYS A 277 16.36 -3.61 -6.77
N GLU A 278 15.86 -2.56 -7.43
CA GLU A 278 16.25 -2.16 -8.79
C GLU A 278 17.77 -1.97 -9.00
N LYS A 279 18.49 -1.51 -7.98
CA LYS A 279 19.94 -1.24 -8.06
C LYS A 279 20.83 -2.43 -7.69
N SER A 280 20.24 -3.54 -7.30
CA SER A 280 20.98 -4.71 -6.87
C SER A 280 21.60 -5.44 -8.06
N SER A 281 22.86 -5.84 -7.93
CA SER A 281 23.57 -6.60 -8.97
C SER A 281 23.35 -8.11 -8.88
N VAL A 282 22.64 -8.60 -7.86
CA VAL A 282 22.32 -10.02 -7.72
C VAL A 282 21.22 -10.47 -8.71
N PRO A 283 21.17 -11.76 -9.09
CA PRO A 283 20.10 -12.33 -9.90
C PRO A 283 18.70 -12.21 -9.25
N ASP A 284 17.66 -12.24 -10.09
CA ASP A 284 16.28 -12.37 -9.61
C ASP A 284 15.94 -13.78 -9.15
N LEU A 285 15.12 -13.87 -8.12
CA LEU A 285 14.48 -15.10 -7.67
C LEU A 285 13.55 -15.64 -8.76
N ALA A 286 13.77 -16.90 -9.16
CA ALA A 286 12.83 -17.62 -10.03
C ALA A 286 11.43 -17.79 -9.41
N LYS A 287 11.34 -17.88 -8.08
CA LYS A 287 10.08 -17.92 -7.33
C LYS A 287 10.09 -16.84 -6.26
N LYS A 288 9.26 -15.82 -6.45
CA LYS A 288 9.11 -14.68 -5.54
C LYS A 288 8.20 -14.96 -4.35
N LYS A 289 7.28 -15.92 -4.46
CA LYS A 289 6.30 -16.26 -3.41
C LYS A 289 6.83 -17.35 -2.47
N PHE A 290 6.73 -17.11 -1.17
CA PHE A 290 7.14 -18.01 -0.11
C PHE A 290 6.03 -18.16 0.93
N ILE A 291 5.89 -19.37 1.47
CA ILE A 291 5.02 -19.68 2.60
C ILE A 291 5.91 -20.32 3.67
N VAL A 292 6.10 -19.64 4.80
CA VAL A 292 7.07 -20.09 5.84
C VAL A 292 6.39 -20.37 7.18
N ALA A 293 7.08 -21.11 8.04
CA ALA A 293 6.62 -21.36 9.40
C ALA A 293 6.70 -20.07 10.23
N PRO A 294 5.71 -19.78 11.10
CA PRO A 294 5.72 -18.58 11.95
C PRO A 294 6.92 -18.53 12.91
N THR A 295 7.44 -19.70 13.32
CA THR A 295 8.58 -19.85 14.23
C THR A 295 9.94 -19.73 13.54
N MET A 296 10.00 -19.66 12.19
CA MET A 296 11.25 -19.43 11.47
C MET A 296 11.81 -18.06 11.87
N SER A 297 13.12 -17.94 12.07
CA SER A 297 13.75 -16.63 12.32
C SER A 297 14.00 -15.88 11.01
N VAL A 298 14.06 -14.55 11.07
CA VAL A 298 14.44 -13.70 9.93
C VAL A 298 15.82 -14.06 9.40
N GLY A 299 16.78 -14.38 10.27
CA GLY A 299 18.13 -14.82 9.89
C GLY A 299 18.12 -16.16 9.16
N THR A 300 17.31 -17.12 9.61
CA THR A 300 17.11 -18.39 8.89
C THR A 300 16.50 -18.15 7.51
N PHE A 301 15.50 -17.26 7.42
CA PHE A 301 14.89 -16.90 6.14
C PHE A 301 15.88 -16.18 5.21
N ALA A 302 16.70 -15.27 5.74
CA ALA A 302 17.75 -14.59 5.00
C ALA A 302 18.78 -15.58 4.43
N ALA A 303 19.21 -16.56 5.22
CA ALA A 303 20.11 -17.62 4.75
C ALA A 303 19.49 -18.46 3.61
N LEU A 304 18.18 -18.76 3.68
CA LEU A 304 17.46 -19.45 2.61
C LEU A 304 17.39 -18.63 1.32
N LEU A 305 17.17 -17.31 1.43
CA LEU A 305 17.16 -16.42 0.27
C LEU A 305 18.56 -16.25 -0.32
N HIS A 306 19.58 -16.12 0.53
CA HIS A 306 20.98 -16.04 0.13
C HIS A 306 21.34 -17.22 -0.77
N GLN A 307 21.10 -18.46 -0.32
CA GLN A 307 21.35 -19.67 -1.11
C GLN A 307 20.62 -19.75 -2.48
N ARG A 308 19.54 -18.99 -2.67
CA ARG A 308 18.76 -18.98 -3.92
C ARG A 308 19.17 -17.87 -4.88
N VAL A 309 19.82 -16.84 -4.36
CA VAL A 309 20.09 -15.60 -5.08
C VAL A 309 21.57 -15.46 -5.42
N THR A 310 22.46 -15.83 -4.50
CA THR A 310 23.90 -15.66 -4.68
C THR A 310 24.51 -16.91 -5.31
N THR A 311 25.37 -16.70 -6.30
CA THR A 311 26.14 -17.76 -6.98
C THR A 311 27.62 -17.73 -6.58
N GLU A 312 28.08 -16.61 -6.02
CA GLU A 312 29.45 -16.39 -5.55
C GLU A 312 29.52 -16.43 -4.02
N VAL A 313 30.61 -16.98 -3.48
CA VAL A 313 30.80 -17.23 -2.04
C VAL A 313 30.88 -15.92 -1.22
N ASP A 314 31.30 -14.82 -1.84
CA ASP A 314 31.48 -13.51 -1.19
C ASP A 314 30.34 -12.51 -1.43
N GLN A 315 29.31 -12.87 -2.21
CA GLN A 315 28.13 -12.01 -2.34
C GLN A 315 27.21 -12.21 -1.13
N HIS A 316 26.93 -11.15 -0.38
CA HIS A 316 25.93 -11.14 0.68
C HIS A 316 24.68 -10.36 0.23
N ILE A 317 23.50 -10.73 0.75
CA ILE A 317 22.26 -9.98 0.50
C ILE A 317 21.72 -9.43 1.81
N HIS A 318 21.24 -8.20 1.76
CA HIS A 318 20.51 -7.55 2.82
C HIS A 318 19.02 -7.62 2.51
N LEU A 319 18.21 -7.89 3.53
CA LEU A 319 16.76 -7.88 3.41
C LEU A 319 16.22 -6.52 3.84
N PHE A 320 15.16 -6.08 3.18
CA PHE A 320 14.51 -4.81 3.42
C PHE A 320 13.01 -5.01 3.53
N VAL A 321 12.37 -4.20 4.35
CA VAL A 321 10.92 -4.04 4.36
C VAL A 321 10.66 -2.56 4.13
N ALA A 322 9.92 -2.27 3.06
CA ALA A 322 9.89 -0.94 2.44
C ALA A 322 11.31 -0.40 2.21
N ASP A 323 11.62 0.80 2.71
CA ASP A 323 12.93 1.42 2.59
C ASP A 323 13.89 1.09 3.73
N SER A 324 13.46 0.35 4.75
CA SER A 324 14.31 0.03 5.90
C SER A 324 15.00 -1.32 5.75
N VAL A 325 16.27 -1.40 6.14
CA VAL A 325 17.03 -2.65 6.17
C VAL A 325 16.71 -3.43 7.46
N LEU A 326 16.45 -4.73 7.32
CA LEU A 326 16.25 -5.63 8.45
C LEU A 326 17.60 -5.96 9.09
N THR A 327 17.76 -5.59 10.35
CA THR A 327 18.99 -5.88 11.13
C THR A 327 18.75 -6.87 12.27
N ALA A 328 17.49 -7.17 12.60
CA ALA A 328 17.16 -8.12 13.65
C ALA A 328 17.03 -9.55 13.10
N SER A 329 18.13 -10.33 13.06
CA SER A 329 18.10 -11.69 12.52
C SER A 329 17.36 -12.69 13.42
N THR A 330 17.30 -12.45 14.73
CA THR A 330 16.77 -13.46 15.68
C THR A 330 15.26 -13.35 15.93
N ILE A 331 14.57 -12.34 15.41
CA ILE A 331 13.09 -12.25 15.50
C ILE A 331 12.42 -13.35 14.67
N SER A 332 11.23 -13.75 15.09
CA SER A 332 10.41 -14.68 14.32
C SER A 332 9.79 -13.99 13.09
N MET A 333 9.54 -14.77 12.04
CA MET A 333 8.80 -14.31 10.87
C MET A 333 7.38 -13.90 11.23
N HIS A 334 6.79 -14.47 12.30
CA HIS A 334 5.48 -14.07 12.80
C HIS A 334 5.47 -12.64 13.34
N ASP A 335 6.46 -12.26 14.14
CA ASP A 335 6.54 -10.91 14.72
C ASP A 335 6.79 -9.87 13.62
N LEU A 336 7.69 -10.17 12.68
CA LEU A 336 7.93 -9.31 11.53
C LEU A 336 6.66 -9.16 10.67
N TYR A 337 5.97 -10.25 10.37
CA TYR A 337 4.72 -10.23 9.61
C TYR A 337 3.63 -9.43 10.32
N SER A 338 3.45 -9.60 11.62
CA SER A 338 2.41 -8.90 12.38
C SER A 338 2.60 -7.38 12.37
N SER A 339 3.85 -6.93 12.32
CA SER A 339 4.21 -5.50 12.31
C SER A 339 4.27 -4.90 10.92
N TYR A 340 4.53 -5.68 9.86
CA TYR A 340 4.86 -5.17 8.53
C TYR A 340 4.15 -5.82 7.34
N LYS A 341 3.18 -6.71 7.57
CA LYS A 341 2.34 -7.18 6.47
C LYS A 341 1.63 -6.01 5.81
N ASP A 342 1.40 -6.16 4.52
CA ASP A 342 0.61 -5.23 3.74
C ASP A 342 -0.85 -5.27 4.21
N ALA A 343 -1.40 -4.09 4.51
CA ALA A 343 -2.77 -3.99 5.00
C ALA A 343 -3.81 -4.23 3.90
N GLU A 344 -3.46 -3.98 2.63
CA GLU A 344 -4.39 -4.15 1.52
C GLU A 344 -4.52 -5.63 1.14
N ASP A 345 -3.41 -6.35 1.01
CA ASP A 345 -3.39 -7.71 0.48
C ASP A 345 -3.00 -8.83 1.46
N GLY A 346 -2.40 -8.51 2.60
CA GLY A 346 -2.02 -9.48 3.62
C GLY A 346 -0.69 -10.22 3.41
N TYR A 347 0.10 -9.89 2.39
CA TYR A 347 1.48 -10.40 2.25
C TYR A 347 2.48 -9.58 3.06
N LEU A 348 3.54 -10.23 3.56
CA LEU A 348 4.76 -9.50 3.93
C LEU A 348 5.65 -9.33 2.70
N TYR A 349 5.89 -8.09 2.28
CA TYR A 349 6.82 -7.78 1.18
C TYR A 349 8.23 -7.57 1.73
N VAL A 350 9.15 -8.41 1.29
CA VAL A 350 10.57 -8.34 1.61
C VAL A 350 11.33 -8.05 0.32
N TYR A 351 12.17 -7.03 0.33
CA TYR A 351 13.07 -6.76 -0.78
C TYR A 351 14.49 -7.22 -0.45
N TYR A 352 15.27 -7.63 -1.43
CA TYR A 352 16.67 -7.98 -1.23
C TYR A 352 17.61 -7.22 -2.16
N SER A 353 18.81 -6.94 -1.66
CA SER A 353 19.87 -6.23 -2.39
C SER A 353 21.23 -6.62 -1.83
N ASN A 354 22.26 -6.70 -2.67
CA ASN A 354 23.66 -6.76 -2.19
C ASN A 354 24.23 -5.38 -1.82
N GLU A 355 23.46 -4.31 -2.02
CA GLU A 355 23.80 -2.96 -1.62
C GLU A 355 22.84 -2.43 -0.56
N VAL A 356 23.40 -1.76 0.46
CA VAL A 356 22.64 -0.94 1.42
C VAL A 356 22.99 0.53 1.17
N PRO A 357 22.05 1.36 0.72
CA PRO A 357 22.29 2.80 0.59
C PRO A 357 22.77 3.41 1.92
N ARG A 358 23.60 4.45 1.85
CA ARG A 358 24.03 5.17 3.06
C ARG A 358 22.83 5.76 3.81
N MET A 359 22.94 5.82 5.13
CA MET A 359 21.88 6.30 6.02
C MET A 359 20.52 5.61 5.81
N THR A 360 20.52 4.32 5.46
CA THR A 360 19.26 3.54 5.35
C THR A 360 18.66 3.30 6.74
N PRO A 361 17.38 3.61 6.97
CA PRO A 361 16.71 3.29 8.24
C PRO A 361 16.79 1.80 8.57
N GLN A 362 16.96 1.48 9.85
CA GLN A 362 17.08 0.09 10.31
C GLN A 362 15.79 -0.38 10.99
N ILE A 363 15.43 -1.64 10.75
CA ILE A 363 14.42 -2.37 11.52
C ILE A 363 15.16 -3.34 12.43
N GLY A 364 15.40 -2.87 13.64
CA GLY A 364 15.89 -3.66 14.75
C GLY A 364 14.78 -4.34 15.52
N HIS A 365 15.15 -5.00 16.61
CA HIS A 365 14.24 -5.76 17.47
C HIS A 365 13.16 -4.87 18.09
N TYR A 366 13.54 -3.69 18.60
CA TYR A 366 12.59 -2.77 19.24
C TYR A 366 11.46 -2.35 18.30
N LYS A 367 11.77 -2.02 17.03
CA LYS A 367 10.73 -1.62 16.06
C LYS A 367 9.71 -2.72 15.77
N VAL A 368 10.14 -3.97 15.84
CA VAL A 368 9.28 -5.13 15.59
C VAL A 368 8.41 -5.43 16.81
N SER A 369 8.94 -5.21 18.02
CA SER A 369 8.23 -5.51 19.28
C SER A 369 7.16 -4.50 19.69
N TYR A 370 7.11 -3.33 19.07
CA TYR A 370 6.17 -2.26 19.42
C TYR A 370 5.54 -1.66 18.18
N THR A 371 4.27 -1.28 18.25
CA THR A 371 3.58 -0.58 17.15
C THR A 371 4.15 0.83 16.95
N HIS A 372 3.97 1.39 15.75
CA HIS A 372 4.41 2.76 15.47
C HIS A 372 3.77 3.79 16.43
N ALA A 373 2.49 3.62 16.75
CA ALA A 373 1.76 4.51 17.66
C ALA A 373 2.32 4.47 19.10
N GLU A 374 2.63 3.27 19.62
CA GLU A 374 3.24 3.12 20.94
C GLU A 374 4.61 3.79 21.01
N ARG A 375 5.45 3.59 19.97
CA ARG A 375 6.78 4.22 19.90
C ARG A 375 6.66 5.74 19.83
N MET A 376 5.78 6.26 18.97
CA MET A 376 5.53 7.70 18.85
C MET A 376 5.10 8.34 20.17
N MET A 377 4.11 7.76 20.85
CA MET A 377 3.61 8.25 22.13
C MET A 377 4.73 8.35 23.18
N GLU A 378 5.60 7.34 23.22
CA GLU A 378 6.70 7.30 24.18
C GLU A 378 7.80 8.31 23.85
N ALA A 379 8.19 8.42 22.59
CA ALA A 379 9.16 9.41 22.14
C ALA A 379 8.68 10.84 22.39
N GLU A 380 7.40 11.13 22.13
CA GLU A 380 6.80 12.44 22.40
C GLU A 380 6.83 12.81 23.88
N LYS A 381 6.51 11.84 24.76
CA LYS A 381 6.60 12.04 26.21
C LYS A 381 8.02 12.39 26.66
N ALA A 382 9.03 11.72 26.10
CA ALA A 382 10.43 12.01 26.40
C ALA A 382 10.84 13.42 25.92
N LEU A 383 10.45 13.78 24.69
CA LEU A 383 10.74 15.09 24.12
C LEU A 383 10.09 16.23 24.91
N TRP A 384 8.87 16.02 25.39
CA TRP A 384 8.16 16.97 26.26
C TRP A 384 8.88 17.19 27.60
N LEU A 385 9.58 16.16 28.11
CA LEU A 385 10.45 16.24 29.28
C LEU A 385 11.88 16.72 28.95
N GLU A 386 12.07 17.32 27.77
CA GLU A 386 13.36 17.79 27.25
C GLU A 386 14.45 16.70 27.25
N LYS A 387 14.05 15.44 27.00
CA LYS A 387 14.97 14.31 26.83
C LYS A 387 15.00 13.87 25.37
N VAL A 388 16.17 13.38 24.96
CA VAL A 388 16.37 12.75 23.66
C VAL A 388 16.05 11.26 23.78
N PRO A 389 15.04 10.73 23.05
CA PRO A 389 14.68 9.32 23.07
C PRO A 389 15.59 8.50 22.14
N ILE A 390 16.28 7.52 22.70
CA ILE A 390 17.28 6.71 21.99
C ILE A 390 17.03 5.22 22.28
N ILE A 391 17.07 4.42 21.22
CA ILE A 391 17.06 2.96 21.29
C ILE A 391 18.45 2.46 20.92
N CYS A 392 19.06 1.66 21.79
CA CYS A 392 20.36 1.03 21.57
C CYS A 392 20.19 -0.49 21.45
N GLU A 393 20.68 -1.06 20.36
CA GLU A 393 20.70 -2.50 20.13
C GLU A 393 22.08 -2.98 19.73
N LYS A 394 22.41 -4.20 20.11
CA LYS A 394 23.67 -4.81 19.68
C LYS A 394 23.62 -5.07 18.18
N GLU A 395 24.71 -4.81 17.46
CA GLU A 395 24.84 -5.25 16.07
C GLU A 395 24.93 -6.78 15.98
N ASP A 396 24.20 -7.37 15.04
CA ASP A 396 24.20 -8.81 14.83
C ASP A 396 25.61 -9.31 14.46
N GLY A 397 26.07 -10.37 15.13
CA GLY A 397 27.41 -10.92 14.94
C GLY A 397 28.51 -10.23 15.76
N ALA A 398 28.23 -9.08 16.42
CA ALA A 398 29.21 -8.46 17.30
C ALA A 398 29.55 -9.37 18.50
N THR A 399 30.78 -9.26 19.03
CA THR A 399 31.25 -10.09 20.15
C THR A 399 30.81 -9.55 21.52
N VAL A 400 30.48 -8.26 21.59
CA VAL A 400 30.03 -7.58 22.83
C VAL A 400 28.71 -8.16 23.37
N PRO A 401 28.47 -8.15 24.69
CA PRO A 401 27.19 -8.54 25.26
C PRO A 401 26.00 -7.66 24.83
N SER A 402 24.80 -8.26 24.79
CA SER A 402 23.56 -7.52 24.61
C SER A 402 23.12 -6.84 25.90
N ILE A 403 22.64 -5.59 25.82
CA ILE A 403 22.04 -4.90 26.96
C ILE A 403 20.58 -5.32 27.15
N THR A 404 20.14 -5.35 28.40
CA THR A 404 18.74 -5.61 28.76
C THR A 404 17.87 -4.35 28.58
N GLN A 405 18.35 -3.20 29.06
CA GLN A 405 17.68 -1.90 28.91
C GLN A 405 18.14 -1.17 27.66
N ARG A 406 17.41 -1.39 26.56
CA ARG A 406 17.69 -0.80 25.24
C ARG A 406 17.28 0.66 25.10
N LYS A 407 16.41 1.14 25.98
CA LYS A 407 15.79 2.46 25.87
C LYS A 407 16.46 3.47 26.79
N PHE A 408 16.76 4.64 26.25
CA PHE A 408 17.47 5.71 26.93
C PHE A 408 16.76 7.03 26.68
N PHE A 409 16.65 7.84 27.74
CA PHE A 409 16.15 9.21 27.69
C PHE A 409 17.24 10.12 28.25
N VAL A 410 18.02 10.74 27.36
CA VAL A 410 19.22 11.48 27.75
C VAL A 410 18.99 12.98 27.68
N SER A 411 19.84 13.76 28.37
CA SER A 411 19.80 15.22 28.28
C SER A 411 20.15 15.69 26.86
N ARG A 412 19.52 16.76 26.38
CA ARG A 412 19.83 17.37 25.06
C ARG A 412 21.29 17.84 24.96
N GLU A 413 21.84 18.30 26.08
CA GLU A 413 23.23 18.79 26.20
C GLU A 413 24.27 17.67 26.39
N MET A 414 23.84 16.40 26.54
CA MET A 414 24.78 15.29 26.68
C MET A 414 25.57 15.14 25.38
N THR A 415 26.90 15.04 25.46
CA THR A 415 27.73 14.76 24.27
C THR A 415 27.63 13.30 23.85
N VAL A 416 27.85 13.02 22.56
CA VAL A 416 27.89 11.64 22.04
C VAL A 416 28.92 10.79 22.80
N ASN A 417 30.10 11.34 23.12
CA ASN A 417 31.13 10.65 23.90
C ASN A 417 30.64 10.24 25.29
N THR A 418 29.94 11.15 25.99
CA THR A 418 29.35 10.86 27.30
C THR A 418 28.31 9.74 27.19
N PHE A 419 27.49 9.77 26.13
CA PHE A 419 26.51 8.72 25.90
C PHE A 419 27.13 7.36 25.60
N VAL A 420 28.18 7.31 24.77
CA VAL A 420 28.94 6.09 24.48
C VAL A 420 29.54 5.50 25.75
N ALA A 421 30.07 6.34 26.65
CA ALA A 421 30.58 5.89 27.94
C ALA A 421 29.48 5.25 28.83
N VAL A 422 28.29 5.87 28.88
CA VAL A 422 27.11 5.31 29.59
C VAL A 422 26.69 3.97 28.98
N LEU A 423 26.72 3.84 27.66
CA LEU A 423 26.39 2.59 26.98
C LEU A 423 27.44 1.50 27.25
N ALA A 424 28.73 1.84 27.21
CA ALA A 424 29.83 0.92 27.50
C ALA A 424 29.75 0.36 28.92
N GLU A 425 29.47 1.21 29.91
CA GLU A 425 29.28 0.80 31.31
C GLU A 425 28.14 -0.23 31.48
N ARG A 426 27.05 -0.07 30.71
CA ARG A 426 25.92 -1.01 30.72
C ARG A 426 26.21 -2.34 30.06
N ILE A 427 27.12 -2.39 29.09
CA ILE A 427 27.44 -3.60 28.33
C ILE A 427 28.30 -4.55 29.15
N THR A 428 29.36 -4.05 29.78
CA THR A 428 30.42 -4.93 30.24
C THR A 428 30.34 -5.33 31.70
N GLN A 429 29.88 -4.46 32.61
CA GLN A 429 29.95 -4.60 34.08
C GLN A 429 31.35 -4.99 34.67
N GLU A 430 32.26 -5.63 33.93
CA GLU A 430 33.51 -6.24 34.39
C GLU A 430 34.74 -5.95 33.48
N THR A 431 34.60 -5.33 32.30
CA THR A 431 35.75 -4.96 31.43
C THR A 431 35.57 -3.63 30.72
N GLN A 432 36.65 -2.85 30.60
CA GLN A 432 36.66 -1.62 29.80
C GLN A 432 36.71 -2.00 28.31
N CYS A 433 35.55 -2.24 27.69
CA CYS A 433 35.44 -2.50 26.26
C CYS A 433 35.29 -1.16 25.52
N GLN A 434 36.14 -0.91 24.53
CA GLN A 434 35.87 0.14 23.56
C GLN A 434 34.73 -0.35 22.67
N ILE A 435 33.69 0.47 22.56
CA ILE A 435 32.58 0.22 21.66
C ILE A 435 32.51 1.33 20.63
N GLN A 436 32.05 0.97 19.44
CA GLN A 436 31.63 1.92 18.42
C GLN A 436 30.12 1.94 18.35
N ILE A 437 29.57 3.10 18.01
CA ILE A 437 28.13 3.25 17.76
C ILE A 437 27.88 3.61 16.31
N PHE A 438 26.77 3.10 15.80
CA PHE A 438 26.36 3.26 14.41
C PHE A 438 24.92 3.78 14.38
N VAL A 439 24.63 4.70 13.47
CA VAL A 439 23.27 5.21 13.25
C VAL A 439 22.96 5.03 11.78
N ARG A 440 21.87 4.32 11.47
CA ARG A 440 21.49 3.97 10.09
C ARG A 440 22.63 3.28 9.31
N GLY A 441 23.41 2.47 10.02
CA GLY A 441 24.57 1.71 9.51
C GLY A 441 25.88 2.51 9.43
N ASP A 442 25.86 3.82 9.61
CA ASP A 442 27.07 4.65 9.52
C ASP A 442 27.73 4.82 10.90
N ASN A 443 29.05 4.64 10.95
CA ASN A 443 29.84 4.82 12.17
C ASN A 443 29.88 6.30 12.60
N ILE A 444 29.54 6.58 13.87
CA ILE A 444 29.57 7.93 14.42
C ILE A 444 30.96 8.27 14.96
N THR A 445 31.66 9.14 14.24
CA THR A 445 33.04 9.55 14.56
C THR A 445 33.13 10.88 15.31
N ASN A 446 32.13 11.76 15.17
CA ASN A 446 32.11 13.05 15.85
C ASN A 446 31.58 12.90 17.29
N LEU A 447 32.43 12.43 18.20
CA LEU A 447 32.00 12.15 19.57
C LEU A 447 31.78 13.41 20.44
N LYS A 448 32.17 14.60 19.96
CA LYS A 448 32.08 15.84 20.75
C LYS A 448 30.77 16.60 20.57
N GLU A 449 29.98 16.27 19.54
CA GLU A 449 28.70 16.95 19.33
C GLU A 449 27.66 16.59 20.41
N PRO A 450 26.70 17.48 20.69
CA PRO A 450 25.50 17.14 21.45
C PRO A 450 24.75 15.98 20.80
N VAL A 451 24.24 15.07 21.62
CA VAL A 451 23.38 13.96 21.17
C VAL A 451 22.11 14.49 20.49
N MET A 452 21.65 15.68 20.88
CA MET A 452 20.52 16.35 20.22
C MET A 452 20.81 16.68 18.75
N ASP A 453 22.05 17.06 18.40
CA ASP A 453 22.41 17.39 17.01
C ASP A 453 22.47 16.13 16.14
N LEU A 454 22.97 15.02 16.70
CA LEU A 454 22.89 13.70 16.07
C LEU A 454 21.43 13.25 15.90
N TYR A 455 20.60 13.47 16.93
CA TYR A 455 19.18 13.14 16.92
C TYR A 455 18.42 13.91 15.84
N GLU A 456 18.58 15.23 15.74
CA GLU A 456 17.88 16.04 14.75
C GLU A 456 18.22 15.64 13.31
N ARG A 457 19.46 15.20 13.07
CA ARG A 457 19.91 14.76 11.76
C ARG A 457 19.48 13.33 11.39
N ALA A 458 19.25 12.46 12.38
CA ALA A 458 19.16 11.02 12.11
C ALA A 458 17.98 10.29 12.78
N LYS A 459 17.15 10.98 13.58
CA LYS A 459 15.93 10.39 14.16
C LYS A 459 15.05 9.77 13.08
N ASP A 460 14.34 8.74 13.48
CA ASP A 460 13.40 8.03 12.63
C ASP A 460 12.04 8.74 12.59
N ALA A 461 11.15 8.27 11.73
CA ALA A 461 9.79 8.80 11.61
C ALA A 461 8.98 8.63 12.91
N ASP A 462 9.34 7.65 13.75
CA ASP A 462 8.74 7.43 15.06
C ASP A 462 9.36 8.26 16.21
N LYS A 463 10.19 9.25 15.85
CA LYS A 463 10.86 10.19 16.77
C LYS A 463 11.90 9.56 17.70
N PHE A 464 12.26 8.28 17.56
CA PHE A 464 13.44 7.72 18.24
C PHE A 464 14.70 7.88 17.38
N LEU A 465 15.85 8.01 18.04
CA LEU A 465 17.15 7.75 17.43
C LEU A 465 17.54 6.29 17.65
N TYR A 466 17.74 5.53 16.57
CA TYR A 466 18.17 4.15 16.64
C TYR A 466 19.69 4.07 16.49
N VAL A 467 20.32 3.51 17.52
CA VAL A 467 21.76 3.31 17.64
C VAL A 467 22.02 1.82 17.69
N THR A 468 22.93 1.34 16.85
CA THR A 468 23.52 0.01 17.01
C THR A 468 24.93 0.13 17.58
N TYR A 469 25.40 -0.90 18.28
CA TYR A 469 26.74 -0.90 18.87
C TYR A 469 27.47 -2.23 18.66
N ALA A 470 28.80 -2.13 18.52
CA ALA A 470 29.72 -3.25 18.36
C ALA A 470 31.09 -2.93 19.01
N SER A 471 31.95 -3.94 19.14
CA SER A 471 33.35 -3.80 19.61
C SER A 471 34.26 -3.18 18.56
#